data_AF-A0A2I1MSF0-F1
#
_entry.id   AF-A0A2I1MSF0-F1
#
_cell.length_a   1.000
_cell.length_b   1.000
_cell.length_c   1.000
_cell.angle_alpha   90.00
_cell.angle_beta   90.00
_cell.angle_gamma   90.00
#
_symmetry.space_group_name_H-M   'P 1'
#
loop_
_entity.id
_entity.type
_entity.pdbx_description
1 polymer ?
#
loop_
_entity_poly.entity_id
_entity_poly.type
_entity_poly.pdbx_seq_one_letter_code
_entity_poly.pdbx_strand_id
1 'polypeptide(L)'
;MTSIRAACEIYDCQYELEIVGGSINAQASPEFAEKVYQASQAVPDFDHSYRHYANRGATDDFAYMMQAVQDQGGQATYAVLACPLAAGNHNDAFDFDEACLKAGAKAFLSTLYQTNHR
;
A
#
# COMPACT_ATOMS: atom_id res chain seq x y z
N MET A 1 -17.89 16.98 -11.72
CA MET A 1 -18.81 18.01 -11.17
C MET A 1 -19.95 18.36 -12.14
N THR A 2 -19.75 18.35 -13.45
CA THR A 2 -20.80 18.62 -14.44
C THR A 2 -21.89 17.55 -14.50
N SER A 3 -21.57 16.28 -14.23
CA SER A 3 -22.49 15.15 -14.40
C SER A 3 -23.68 15.16 -13.43
N ILE A 4 -23.44 15.42 -12.14
CA ILE A 4 -24.50 15.46 -11.11
C ILE A 4 -25.42 16.65 -11.38
N ARG A 5 -24.85 17.83 -11.62
CA ARG A 5 -25.61 19.04 -11.96
C ARG A 5 -26.48 18.83 -13.20
N ALA A 6 -25.91 18.30 -14.29
CA ALA A 6 -26.66 18.06 -15.52
C ALA A 6 -27.80 17.07 -15.33
N ALA A 7 -27.61 16.01 -14.52
CA ALA A 7 -28.68 15.08 -14.20
C ALA A 7 -29.80 15.78 -13.42
N CYS A 8 -29.46 16.56 -12.39
CA CYS A 8 -30.44 17.31 -11.61
C CYS A 8 -31.23 18.33 -12.45
N GLU A 9 -30.58 19.01 -13.39
CA GLU A 9 -31.23 19.92 -14.34
C GLU A 9 -32.20 19.20 -15.29
N ILE A 10 -31.84 18.02 -15.82
CA ILE A 10 -32.70 17.23 -16.73
C ILE A 10 -33.94 16.71 -16.02
N TYR A 11 -33.80 16.31 -14.75
CA TYR A 11 -34.85 15.66 -13.98
C TYR A 11 -35.51 16.57 -12.93
N ASP A 12 -35.30 17.88 -13.00
CA ASP A 12 -35.86 18.90 -12.09
C ASP A 12 -35.66 18.55 -10.59
N CYS A 13 -34.45 18.09 -10.26
CA CYS A 13 -34.05 17.71 -8.90
C CYS A 13 -33.10 18.74 -8.28
N GLN A 14 -33.04 18.80 -6.95
CA GLN A 14 -32.05 19.57 -6.19
C GLN A 14 -30.94 18.65 -5.65
N TYR A 15 -29.75 19.19 -5.41
CA TYR A 15 -28.63 18.44 -4.83
C TYR A 15 -27.78 19.32 -3.90
N GLU A 16 -27.14 18.67 -2.93
CA GLU A 16 -26.08 19.23 -2.08
C GLU A 16 -24.85 18.33 -2.21
N LEU A 17 -23.65 18.92 -2.23
CA LEU A 17 -22.40 18.17 -2.28
C LEU A 17 -21.58 18.49 -1.04
N GLU A 18 -21.22 17.43 -0.32
CA GLU A 18 -20.29 17.48 0.79
C GLU A 18 -19.12 16.54 0.53
N ILE A 19 -17.89 17.04 0.64
CA ILE A 19 -16.68 16.21 0.57
C ILE A 19 -16.40 15.67 1.96
N VAL A 20 -16.74 14.40 2.19
CA VAL A 20 -16.63 13.76 3.51
C VAL A 20 -15.30 13.03 3.75
N GLY A 21 -14.43 12.94 2.73
CA GLY A 21 -13.16 12.25 2.84
C GLY A 21 -12.33 12.29 1.56
N GLY A 22 -11.05 12.01 1.72
CA GLY A 22 -10.07 11.91 0.64
C GLY A 22 -8.80 11.23 1.15
N SER A 23 -7.98 10.75 0.22
CA SER A 23 -6.63 10.26 0.51
C SER A 23 -5.63 10.96 -0.40
N ILE A 24 -4.36 10.87 -0.06
CA ILE A 24 -3.26 11.38 -0.87
C ILE A 24 -2.54 10.24 -1.60
N ASN A 25 -1.71 10.62 -2.56
CA ASN A 25 -0.75 9.70 -3.17
C ASN A 25 0.63 10.00 -2.57
N ALA A 26 1.23 9.02 -1.90
CA ALA A 26 2.62 9.07 -1.47
C ALA A 26 3.44 8.07 -2.29
N GLN A 27 4.57 8.53 -2.82
CA GLN A 27 5.48 7.69 -3.59
C GLN A 27 6.56 7.12 -2.67
N ALA A 28 6.86 5.83 -2.84
CA ALA A 28 7.96 5.21 -2.12
C ALA A 28 9.30 5.89 -2.44
N SER A 29 10.13 6.08 -1.43
CA SER A 29 11.52 6.51 -1.56
C SER A 29 12.31 5.42 -2.29
N PRO A 30 12.80 5.63 -3.53
CA PRO A 30 13.36 4.55 -4.36
C PRO A 30 14.54 3.82 -3.70
N GLU A 31 15.43 4.56 -3.04
CA GLU A 31 16.59 3.99 -2.35
C GLU A 31 16.18 3.08 -1.17
N PHE A 32 15.12 3.45 -0.45
CA PHE A 32 14.66 2.66 0.68
C PHE A 32 13.85 1.45 0.22
N ALA A 33 13.03 1.61 -0.82
CA ALA A 33 12.36 0.49 -1.48
C ALA A 33 13.37 -0.56 -1.98
N GLU A 34 14.50 -0.12 -2.56
CA GLU A 34 15.57 -1.03 -2.98
C GLU A 34 16.17 -1.80 -1.80
N LYS A 35 16.44 -1.14 -0.66
CA LYS A 35 16.93 -1.82 0.54
C LYS A 35 15.95 -2.86 1.06
N VAL A 36 14.65 -2.54 1.09
CA VAL A 36 13.61 -3.51 1.49
C VAL A 36 13.56 -4.70 0.55
N TYR A 37 13.68 -4.47 -0.76
CA TYR A 37 13.77 -5.55 -1.75
C TYR A 37 15.02 -6.43 -1.56
N GLN A 38 16.20 -5.85 -1.32
CA GLN A 38 17.41 -6.63 -1.02
C GLN A 38 17.28 -7.41 0.30
N ALA A 39 16.65 -6.81 1.29
CA ALA A 39 16.37 -7.46 2.57
C ALA A 39 15.39 -8.64 2.45
N SER A 40 14.38 -8.53 1.59
CA SER A 40 13.45 -9.64 1.33
C SER A 40 14.14 -10.80 0.61
N GLN A 41 15.06 -10.54 -0.31
CA GLN A 41 15.83 -11.61 -0.99
C GLN A 41 16.71 -12.43 -0.03
N ALA A 42 17.07 -11.89 1.13
CA ALA A 42 17.82 -12.61 2.16
C ALA A 42 16.93 -13.53 3.04
N VAL A 43 15.60 -13.47 2.89
CA VAL A 43 14.67 -14.31 3.65
C VAL A 43 14.39 -15.60 2.87
N PRO A 44 14.78 -16.77 3.39
CA PRO A 44 14.66 -18.04 2.65
C PRO A 44 13.20 -18.51 2.49
N ASP A 45 12.25 -17.92 3.22
CA ASP A 45 10.83 -18.25 3.17
C ASP A 45 10.13 -17.66 1.93
N PHE A 46 10.77 -16.77 1.17
CA PHE A 46 10.21 -16.24 -0.07
C PHE A 46 10.78 -16.96 -1.29
N ASP A 47 9.89 -17.50 -2.13
CA ASP A 47 10.28 -18.04 -3.43
C ASP A 47 10.75 -16.94 -4.38
N HIS A 48 10.08 -15.78 -4.34
CA HIS A 48 10.32 -14.65 -5.23
C HIS A 48 10.11 -13.33 -4.48
N SER A 49 10.95 -12.34 -4.80
CA SER A 49 10.77 -10.95 -4.41
C SER A 49 10.63 -10.08 -5.66
N TYR A 50 9.74 -9.09 -5.62
CA TYR A 50 9.48 -8.19 -6.74
C TYR A 50 9.81 -6.75 -6.36
N ARG A 51 10.53 -6.04 -7.23
CA ARG A 51 10.94 -4.64 -7.02
C ARG A 51 9.80 -3.65 -7.15
N HIS A 52 8.83 -3.98 -8.00
CA HIS A 52 7.73 -3.10 -8.33
C HIS A 52 6.41 -3.83 -8.15
N TYR A 53 5.53 -3.21 -7.38
CA TYR A 53 4.13 -3.58 -7.29
C TYR A 53 3.30 -2.59 -8.10
N ALA A 54 2.63 -3.07 -9.14
CA ALA A 54 1.68 -2.24 -9.88
C ALA A 54 0.38 -2.15 -9.07
N ASN A 55 0.22 -1.04 -8.33
CA ASN A 55 -1.03 -0.77 -7.61
C ASN A 55 -2.21 -0.75 -8.59
N ARG A 56 -3.25 -1.57 -8.32
CA ARG A 56 -4.46 -1.70 -9.13
C ARG A 56 -5.62 -0.81 -8.67
N GLY A 57 -5.31 0.36 -8.10
CA GLY A 57 -6.31 1.35 -7.69
C GLY A 57 -6.77 1.23 -6.24
N ALA A 58 -6.03 0.52 -5.39
CA ALA A 58 -6.26 0.53 -3.95
C ALA A 58 -5.66 1.79 -3.31
N THR A 59 -6.35 2.32 -2.30
CA THR A 59 -5.90 3.44 -1.48
C THR A 59 -5.68 2.96 -0.05
N ASP A 60 -4.70 3.55 0.63
CA ASP A 60 -4.33 3.21 1.99
C ASP A 60 -4.00 4.51 2.76
N ASP A 61 -4.43 4.62 4.02
CA ASP A 61 -4.17 5.82 4.84
C ASP A 61 -2.70 5.95 5.23
N PHE A 62 -1.93 4.86 5.12
CA PHE A 62 -0.48 4.86 5.26
C PHE A 62 0.22 5.86 4.33
N ALA A 63 -0.40 6.26 3.22
CA ALA A 63 0.12 7.32 2.36
C ALA A 63 0.39 8.62 3.15
N TYR A 64 -0.46 8.98 4.12
CA TYR A 64 -0.22 10.13 4.99
C TYR A 64 0.97 9.92 5.92
N MET A 65 1.17 8.70 6.43
CA MET A 65 2.32 8.38 7.27
C MET A 65 3.63 8.45 6.48
N MET A 66 3.63 7.94 5.24
CA MET A 66 4.78 8.05 4.33
C MET A 66 5.13 9.52 4.06
N GLN A 67 4.15 10.34 3.71
CA GLN A 67 4.36 11.77 3.46
C GLN A 67 4.93 12.47 4.69
N ALA A 68 4.36 12.23 5.88
CA ALA A 68 4.82 12.84 7.11
C ALA A 68 6.29 12.51 7.46
N VAL A 69 6.74 11.29 7.15
CA VAL A 69 8.15 10.88 7.32
C VAL A 69 9.04 11.59 6.28
N GLN A 70 8.60 11.64 5.02
CA GLN A 70 9.35 12.23 3.92
C GLN A 70 9.50 13.76 4.06
N ASP A 71 8.47 14.45 4.55
CA ASP A 71 8.49 15.89 4.81
C ASP A 71 9.51 16.29 5.88
N GLN A 72 9.86 15.35 6.76
CA GLN A 72 10.90 15.52 7.80
C GLN A 72 12.29 15.06 7.32
N GLY A 73 12.44 14.78 6.02
CA GLY A 73 13.70 14.31 5.41
C GLY A 73 13.96 12.81 5.59
N GLY A 74 12.99 12.05 6.13
CA GLY A 74 13.07 10.60 6.23
C GLY A 74 12.78 9.89 4.91
N GLN A 75 13.01 8.57 4.89
CA GLN A 75 12.65 7.71 3.75
C GLN A 75 11.51 6.77 4.16
N ALA A 76 10.56 6.54 3.26
CA ALA A 76 9.41 5.67 3.50
C ALA A 76 9.10 4.84 2.25
N THR A 77 8.58 3.63 2.44
CA THR A 77 8.16 2.73 1.34
C THR A 77 6.97 1.89 1.79
N TYR A 78 6.30 1.25 0.83
CA TYR A 78 5.21 0.32 1.05
C TYR A 78 5.56 -1.03 0.44
N ALA A 79 5.35 -2.11 1.19
CA ALA A 79 5.61 -3.47 0.74
C ALA A 79 4.36 -4.34 0.96
N VAL A 80 4.10 -5.23 0.01
CA VAL A 80 2.98 -6.17 0.06
C VAL A 80 3.53 -7.57 0.25
N LEU A 81 3.00 -8.29 1.23
CA LEU A 81 3.25 -9.72 1.38
C LEU A 81 2.25 -10.47 0.52
N ALA A 82 2.73 -11.05 -0.57
CA ALA A 82 1.92 -11.90 -1.43
C ALA A 82 1.84 -13.31 -0.84
N CYS A 83 0.64 -13.88 -0.85
CA CYS A 83 0.39 -15.27 -0.49
C CYS A 83 -0.83 -15.79 -1.27
N PRO A 84 -1.04 -17.12 -1.32
CA PRO A 84 -2.28 -17.67 -1.83
C PRO A 84 -3.48 -17.09 -1.08
N LEU A 85 -4.49 -16.64 -1.83
CA LEU A 85 -5.74 -16.12 -1.29
C LEU A 85 -6.90 -17.03 -1.74
N ALA A 86 -7.85 -17.28 -0.85
CA ALA A 86 -9.10 -17.96 -1.20
C ALA A 86 -10.02 -17.07 -2.05
N ALA A 87 -10.01 -15.76 -1.80
CA ALA A 87 -10.70 -14.74 -2.58
C ALA A 87 -9.94 -13.40 -2.49
N GLY A 88 -10.31 -12.43 -3.33
CA GLY A 88 -9.70 -11.09 -3.30
C GLY A 88 -10.07 -10.29 -2.05
N ASN A 89 -9.34 -9.20 -1.80
CA ASN A 89 -9.64 -8.27 -0.71
C ASN A 89 -11.11 -7.75 -0.80
N HIS A 90 -11.72 -7.43 0.34
CA HIS A 90 -13.12 -7.00 0.46
C HIS A 90 -14.17 -8.04 0.02
N ASN A 91 -13.80 -9.32 -0.01
CA ASN A 91 -14.71 -10.43 -0.25
C ASN A 91 -15.03 -11.17 1.06
N ASP A 92 -16.25 -11.69 1.19
CA ASP A 92 -16.70 -12.44 2.38
C ASP A 92 -16.04 -13.82 2.52
N ALA A 93 -15.60 -14.41 1.41
CA ALA A 93 -14.78 -15.62 1.38
C ALA A 93 -13.27 -15.31 1.39
N PHE A 94 -12.86 -14.08 1.71
CA PHE A 94 -11.45 -13.75 1.86
C PHE A 94 -10.81 -14.59 2.96
N ASP A 95 -9.74 -15.27 2.60
CA ASP A 95 -8.86 -16.01 3.50
C ASP A 95 -7.46 -16.05 2.86
N PHE A 96 -6.43 -16.25 3.66
CA PHE A 96 -5.05 -16.21 3.20
C PHE A 96 -4.17 -17.23 3.94
N ASP A 97 -3.09 -17.68 3.28
CA ASP A 97 -2.14 -18.59 3.92
C ASP A 97 -1.29 -17.85 4.97
N GLU A 98 -1.60 -18.09 6.26
CA GLU A 98 -0.92 -17.48 7.40
C GLU A 98 0.58 -17.80 7.49
N ALA A 99 1.10 -18.79 6.75
CA ALA A 99 2.54 -19.02 6.65
C ALA A 99 3.29 -17.74 6.19
N CYS A 100 2.61 -16.87 5.44
CA CYS A 100 3.14 -15.58 5.02
C CYS A 100 3.47 -14.63 6.19
N LEU A 101 2.81 -14.76 7.34
CA LEU A 101 3.05 -13.91 8.52
C LEU A 101 4.48 -14.10 9.06
N LYS A 102 4.93 -15.36 9.12
CA LYS A 102 6.30 -15.70 9.55
C LYS A 102 7.33 -15.15 8.57
N ALA A 103 7.09 -15.31 7.27
CA ALA A 103 7.97 -14.78 6.22
C ALA A 103 8.02 -13.24 6.29
N GLY A 104 6.88 -12.58 6.48
CA GLY A 104 6.76 -11.14 6.66
C GLY A 104 7.52 -10.60 7.86
N ALA A 105 7.38 -11.23 9.03
CA ALA A 105 8.12 -10.84 10.22
C ALA A 105 9.65 -10.95 10.01
N LYS A 106 10.11 -12.02 9.34
CA LYS A 106 11.53 -12.17 8.98
C LYS A 106 11.99 -11.10 7.99
N ALA A 107 11.17 -10.73 7.01
CA ALA A 107 11.48 -9.67 6.05
C ALA A 107 11.61 -8.30 6.73
N PHE A 108 10.72 -8.02 7.67
CA PHE A 108 10.76 -6.81 8.48
C PHE A 108 12.03 -6.76 9.33
N LEU A 109 12.37 -7.85 10.02
CA LEU A 109 13.62 -7.95 10.79
C LEU A 109 14.86 -7.82 9.89
N SER A 110 14.90 -8.52 8.75
CA SER A 110 15.98 -8.42 7.76
C SER A 110 16.19 -6.97 7.31
N THR A 111 15.09 -6.26 7.04
CA THR A 111 15.13 -4.83 6.68
C THR A 111 15.76 -4.02 7.79
N LEU A 112 15.29 -4.17 9.04
CA LEU A 112 15.83 -3.45 10.20
C LEU A 112 17.32 -3.69 10.38
N TYR A 113 17.78 -4.93 10.26
CA TYR A 113 19.20 -5.28 10.35
C TYR A 113 20.02 -4.58 9.26
N GLN A 114 19.57 -4.62 8.01
CA GLN A 114 20.30 -4.00 6.89
C GLN A 114 20.27 -2.47 6.93
N THR A 115 19.26 -1.85 7.55
CA THR A 115 19.12 -0.40 7.58
C THR A 115 19.72 0.24 8.84
N ASN A 116 19.78 -0.48 9.96
CA ASN A 116 20.28 0.04 11.24
C ASN A 116 21.77 -0.26 11.51
N HIS A 117 22.39 -1.20 10.79
CA HIS A 117 23.82 -1.49 10.95
C HIS A 117 24.70 -0.60 10.07
N ARG A 118 24.70 0.70 10.36
CA ARG A 118 25.77 1.63 9.98
C ARG A 118 26.73 1.85 11.14
#